data_AF-A0AAX6NUD9-F1
#
_entry.id   AF-A0AAX6NUD9-F1
#
_cell.length_a   1.000
_cell.length_b   1.000
_cell.length_c   1.000
_cell.angle_alpha   90.00
_cell.angle_beta   90.00
_cell.angle_gamma   90.00
#
_symmetry.space_group_name_H-M   'P 1'
#
loop_
_entity.id
_entity.type
_entity.pdbx_description
1 polymer ?
#
loop_
_entity_poly.entity_id
_entity_poly.type
_entity_poly.pdbx_seq_one_letter_code
_entity_poly.pdbx_strand_id
1 'polypeptide(L)'
;MTPEELARSHAEESASGPEDPASEMGKMAAAVSSVATLATEPGEDAFRKLFRFYRQSRLGTADLGGVVDFSAAHAGCSTAPGSQKVVRSQLNVSSVSEHDAHRAGLKPVSKWQAYGLKDYPGFIFIPNPFLPGYQWHWVKQCLKLYSQKPNVCNLDKHMTKEEPQDLWEQSKEFLRCKEVNKRRPRSLLEKLRWVTLGYHYDWDSKKYSADHYTPFPSDLAFLSEQVAAACGFQGFRAEAGILNYYYLDSTLGIHVDRSELDHSRPLLSFSFGQSAIFLLGGIKRDEAPTAMFMHSGDIMVMSGFSRLLNHAVPRILPNPEGEGLPHCLETPLPAVLPKDAVVQPCSVEDWQVCASYLRTARVNMTVRQVLATDQDFPLEPMEEQKRDVTTEDFCHPDDQNSQVKRARLNLDS
;
A
#
# COMPACT_ATOMS: atom_id res chain seq x y z
N MET A 1 49.52 -20.24 -56.62
CA MET A 1 50.16 -20.42 -55.30
C MET A 1 49.18 -21.16 -54.41
N THR A 2 49.71 -22.14 -53.69
CA THR A 2 49.02 -23.31 -53.10
C THR A 2 48.30 -22.99 -51.78
N PRO A 3 47.34 -23.84 -51.36
CA PRO A 3 46.50 -23.62 -50.19
C PRO A 3 47.21 -23.95 -48.86
N GLU A 4 48.33 -23.27 -48.59
CA GLU A 4 49.08 -23.38 -47.32
C GLU A 4 49.38 -22.02 -46.65
N GLU A 5 48.99 -20.89 -47.26
CA GLU A 5 49.27 -19.55 -46.71
C GLU A 5 48.06 -18.84 -46.07
N LEU A 6 46.88 -19.47 -46.03
CA LEU A 6 45.69 -18.95 -45.33
C LEU A 6 45.51 -19.48 -43.90
N ALA A 7 46.44 -20.31 -43.40
CA ALA A 7 46.34 -20.97 -42.08
C ALA A 7 47.24 -20.35 -40.99
N ARG A 8 47.60 -19.06 -41.09
CA ARG A 8 48.44 -18.37 -40.09
C ARG A 8 47.91 -17.04 -39.55
N SER A 9 46.62 -16.74 -39.71
CA SER A 9 45.99 -15.56 -39.07
C SER A 9 44.89 -15.90 -38.04
N HIS A 10 44.74 -17.16 -37.64
CA HIS A 10 43.79 -17.57 -36.60
C HIS A 10 44.48 -18.48 -35.58
N ALA A 11 45.40 -17.91 -34.80
CA ALA A 11 45.98 -18.57 -33.64
C ALA A 11 46.49 -17.53 -32.64
N GLU A 12 45.59 -16.72 -32.08
CA GLU A 12 45.85 -15.93 -30.86
C GLU A 12 44.54 -15.37 -30.27
N GLU A 13 43.61 -16.25 -29.88
CA GLU A 13 42.59 -15.93 -28.87
C GLU A 13 41.85 -17.21 -28.43
N SER A 14 42.46 -17.99 -27.54
CA SER A 14 41.74 -18.99 -26.71
C SER A 14 42.65 -19.50 -25.60
N ALA A 15 42.67 -18.76 -24.49
CA ALA A 15 43.18 -19.26 -23.22
C ALA A 15 42.44 -18.59 -22.05
N SER A 16 41.23 -19.06 -21.76
CA SER A 16 40.66 -19.01 -20.41
C SER A 16 40.02 -20.36 -20.14
N GLY A 17 40.55 -21.08 -19.15
CA GLY A 17 40.04 -22.38 -18.71
C GLY A 17 38.67 -22.27 -18.02
N PRO A 18 38.01 -23.39 -17.73
CA PRO A 18 36.71 -23.37 -17.09
C PRO A 18 36.86 -22.87 -15.65
N GLU A 19 36.22 -21.74 -15.33
CA GLU A 19 36.09 -21.31 -13.94
C GLU A 19 35.18 -22.27 -13.18
N ASP A 20 35.67 -22.71 -12.02
CA ASP A 20 35.04 -23.66 -11.13
C ASP A 20 33.76 -23.04 -10.50
N PRO A 21 32.56 -23.61 -10.71
CA PRO A 21 31.30 -23.03 -10.23
C PRO A 21 31.19 -22.94 -8.70
N ALA A 22 32.08 -23.61 -7.96
CA ALA A 22 32.18 -23.48 -6.50
C ALA A 22 32.85 -22.15 -6.05
N SER A 23 33.68 -21.53 -6.90
CA SER A 23 34.40 -20.28 -6.59
C SER A 23 33.50 -19.05 -6.70
N GLU A 24 32.52 -19.07 -7.60
CA GLU A 24 31.57 -17.98 -7.83
C GLU A 24 30.48 -17.91 -6.75
N MET A 25 30.01 -19.06 -6.25
CA MET A 25 29.06 -19.13 -5.13
C MET A 25 29.64 -18.57 -3.81
N GLY A 26 30.96 -18.69 -3.62
CA GLY A 26 31.66 -18.12 -2.47
C GLY A 26 31.72 -16.58 -2.47
N LYS A 27 31.73 -15.95 -3.65
CA LYS A 27 31.73 -14.48 -3.79
C LYS A 27 30.32 -13.88 -3.68
N MET A 28 29.29 -14.64 -4.05
CA MET A 28 27.87 -14.23 -4.03
C MET A 28 27.30 -14.12 -2.60
N ALA A 29 27.64 -15.05 -1.72
CA ALA A 29 27.31 -14.97 -0.29
C ALA A 29 28.08 -13.84 0.43
N ALA A 30 29.32 -13.59 -0.02
CA ALA A 30 30.16 -12.55 0.53
C ALA A 30 29.64 -11.14 0.19
N ALA A 31 28.97 -10.90 -0.93
CA ALA A 31 28.44 -9.56 -1.26
C ALA A 31 27.26 -9.14 -0.37
N VAL A 32 26.31 -10.05 -0.10
CA VAL A 32 25.19 -9.79 0.82
C VAL A 32 25.67 -9.73 2.28
N SER A 33 26.68 -10.52 2.63
CA SER A 33 27.35 -10.41 3.92
C SER A 33 28.24 -9.17 4.04
N SER A 34 28.85 -8.68 2.96
CA SER A 34 29.80 -7.55 2.93
C SER A 34 29.11 -6.19 3.04
N VAL A 35 27.87 -6.06 2.52
CA VAL A 35 27.05 -4.87 2.79
C VAL A 35 26.68 -4.78 4.28
N ALA A 36 26.62 -5.90 5.01
CA ALA A 36 26.44 -5.92 6.46
C ALA A 36 27.72 -5.59 7.26
N THR A 37 28.92 -5.68 6.67
CA THR A 37 30.21 -5.47 7.38
C THR A 37 30.95 -4.17 7.05
N LEU A 38 30.45 -3.31 6.17
CA LEU A 38 31.01 -1.97 5.97
C LEU A 38 30.57 -1.05 7.12
N ALA A 39 31.58 -0.57 7.87
CA ALA A 39 31.52 0.25 9.07
C ALA A 39 30.25 1.13 9.16
N THR A 40 29.51 0.94 10.24
CA THR A 40 28.34 1.77 10.61
C THR A 40 28.78 3.22 10.75
N GLU A 41 28.30 4.10 9.87
CA GLU A 41 28.30 5.52 10.18
C GLU A 41 27.49 5.73 11.48
N PRO A 42 27.92 6.63 12.39
CA PRO A 42 27.23 6.82 13.66
C PRO A 42 25.75 7.19 13.43
N GLY A 43 24.84 6.27 13.75
CA GLY A 43 23.39 6.50 13.70
C GLY A 43 22.61 5.87 12.53
N GLU A 44 23.22 5.05 11.67
CA GLU A 44 22.49 4.32 10.62
C GLU A 44 22.28 2.84 10.97
N ASP A 45 21.05 2.50 11.38
CA ASP A 45 20.62 1.12 11.63
C ASP A 45 20.45 0.30 10.34
N ALA A 46 20.45 -1.04 10.44
CA ALA A 46 20.44 -1.93 9.28
C ALA A 46 19.22 -1.74 8.38
N PHE A 47 18.06 -1.44 8.95
CA PHE A 47 16.84 -1.15 8.20
C PHE A 47 17.00 0.15 7.42
N ARG A 48 17.44 1.24 8.05
CA ARG A 48 17.68 2.53 7.37
C ARG A 48 18.68 2.39 6.21
N LYS A 49 19.76 1.61 6.41
CA LYS A 49 20.76 1.34 5.37
C LYS A 49 20.11 0.68 4.14
N LEU A 50 19.33 -0.39 4.34
CA LEU A 50 18.65 -1.08 3.24
C LEU A 50 17.53 -0.23 2.62
N PHE A 51 16.78 0.53 3.41
CA PHE A 51 15.79 1.47 2.90
C PHE A 51 16.43 2.50 1.96
N ARG A 52 17.56 3.10 2.36
CA ARG A 52 18.30 4.08 1.55
C ARG A 52 18.84 3.44 0.26
N PHE A 53 19.43 2.25 0.38
CA PHE A 53 19.96 1.48 -0.76
C PHE A 53 18.88 1.26 -1.82
N TYR A 54 17.73 0.69 -1.44
CA TYR A 54 16.66 0.42 -2.41
C TYR A 54 15.99 1.69 -2.92
N ARG A 55 15.86 2.74 -2.11
CA ARG A 55 15.36 4.04 -2.58
C ARG A 55 16.26 4.63 -3.67
N GLN A 56 17.57 4.43 -3.59
CA GLN A 56 18.57 5.01 -4.52
C GLN A 56 18.98 4.08 -5.65
N SER A 57 18.50 2.83 -5.68
CA SER A 57 18.82 1.86 -6.74
C SER A 57 18.44 2.40 -8.13
N ARG A 58 18.92 1.78 -9.21
CA ARG A 58 18.49 2.15 -10.58
C ARG A 58 18.16 0.86 -11.31
N LEU A 59 17.05 0.87 -12.04
CA LEU A 59 16.64 -0.28 -12.82
C LEU A 59 17.74 -0.59 -13.86
N GLY A 60 18.18 -1.84 -13.95
CA GLY A 60 19.22 -2.29 -14.89
C GLY A 60 20.67 -2.08 -14.45
N THR A 61 20.96 -1.29 -13.41
CA THR A 61 22.33 -1.13 -12.88
C THR A 61 22.49 -1.51 -11.41
N ALA A 62 21.41 -1.48 -10.64
CA ALA A 62 21.43 -1.97 -9.27
C ALA A 62 21.17 -3.46 -9.25
N ASP A 63 21.98 -4.19 -8.48
CA ASP A 63 21.75 -5.59 -8.20
C ASP A 63 20.49 -5.72 -7.33
N LEU A 64 19.39 -6.13 -7.97
CA LEU A 64 18.14 -6.51 -7.31
C LEU A 64 18.07 -8.02 -7.06
N GLY A 65 19.16 -8.77 -7.26
CA GLY A 65 19.23 -10.21 -7.04
C GLY A 65 19.00 -10.63 -5.59
N GLY A 66 19.12 -9.70 -4.64
CA GLY A 66 18.75 -9.93 -3.24
C GLY A 66 17.25 -9.77 -2.92
N VAL A 67 16.43 -9.33 -3.87
CA VAL A 67 14.99 -9.09 -3.68
C VAL A 67 14.21 -10.36 -4.01
N VAL A 68 13.36 -10.81 -3.08
CA VAL A 68 12.53 -12.00 -3.28
C VAL A 68 11.43 -11.72 -4.30
N ASP A 69 11.33 -12.58 -5.32
CA ASP A 69 10.22 -12.62 -6.28
C ASP A 69 9.40 -13.91 -6.05
N PHE A 70 8.22 -13.77 -5.44
CA PHE A 70 7.32 -14.89 -5.18
C PHE A 70 6.60 -15.40 -6.43
N SER A 71 6.54 -14.62 -7.51
CA SER A 71 5.96 -15.05 -8.78
C SER A 71 6.86 -16.06 -9.50
N ALA A 72 8.19 -15.90 -9.35
CA ALA A 72 9.19 -16.82 -9.86
C ALA A 72 9.43 -18.06 -8.98
N ALA A 73 8.96 -18.06 -7.73
CA ALA A 73 9.20 -19.13 -6.75
C ALA A 73 8.62 -20.50 -7.16
N HIS A 74 7.59 -20.54 -8.02
CA HIS A 74 7.03 -21.80 -8.51
C HIS A 74 7.94 -22.51 -9.54
N ALA A 75 8.79 -21.77 -10.25
CA ALA A 75 9.59 -22.28 -11.36
C ALA A 75 10.87 -23.03 -10.92
N GLY A 76 11.16 -23.10 -9.61
CA GLY A 76 12.40 -23.72 -9.10
C GLY A 76 13.69 -22.97 -9.50
N CYS A 77 13.58 -21.83 -10.21
CA CYS A 77 14.69 -21.09 -10.81
C CYS A 77 15.23 -19.92 -9.97
N SER A 78 14.77 -19.70 -8.74
CA SER A 78 15.24 -18.56 -7.94
C SER A 78 16.51 -18.91 -7.17
N THR A 79 17.67 -18.53 -7.71
CA THR A 79 19.01 -18.65 -7.09
C THR A 79 19.34 -17.48 -6.15
N ALA A 80 18.40 -16.53 -5.97
CA ALA A 80 18.57 -15.36 -5.11
C ALA A 80 18.82 -15.76 -3.65
N PRO A 81 19.76 -15.15 -2.91
CA PRO A 81 20.02 -15.47 -1.51
C PRO A 81 18.77 -15.40 -0.59
N GLY A 82 17.82 -14.51 -0.91
CA GLY A 82 16.54 -14.39 -0.21
C GLY A 82 15.54 -15.52 -0.50
N SER A 83 15.68 -16.24 -1.62
CA SER A 83 14.75 -17.31 -2.02
C SER A 83 14.81 -18.53 -1.08
N GLN A 84 15.95 -18.75 -0.41
CA GLN A 84 16.14 -19.82 0.57
C GLN A 84 15.22 -19.70 1.81
N LYS A 85 14.67 -18.50 2.04
CA LYS A 85 13.72 -18.21 3.13
C LYS A 85 12.27 -18.48 2.75
N VAL A 86 11.96 -18.63 1.47
CA VAL A 86 10.59 -18.81 0.98
C VAL A 86 10.10 -20.22 1.31
N VAL A 87 8.91 -20.30 1.91
CA VAL A 87 8.23 -21.57 2.22
C VAL A 87 6.82 -21.53 1.66
N ARG A 88 6.26 -22.70 1.34
CA ARG A 88 4.84 -22.80 0.95
C ARG A 88 3.96 -22.53 2.16
N SER A 89 2.95 -21.68 1.97
CA SER A 89 1.88 -21.47 2.93
C SER A 89 0.65 -22.24 2.48
N GLN A 90 0.06 -23.02 3.38
CA GLN A 90 -1.13 -23.81 3.07
C GLN A 90 -2.38 -22.93 3.15
N LEU A 91 -3.21 -22.98 2.11
CA LEU A 91 -4.50 -22.30 2.06
C LEU A 91 -5.63 -23.27 2.38
N ASN A 92 -6.72 -22.75 2.93
CA ASN A 92 -7.95 -23.49 3.17
C ASN A 92 -8.82 -23.44 1.91
N VAL A 93 -8.53 -24.33 0.95
CA VAL A 93 -9.19 -24.38 -0.36
C VAL A 93 -10.72 -24.49 -0.26
N SER A 94 -11.24 -25.22 0.72
CA SER A 94 -12.68 -25.42 0.91
C SER A 94 -13.39 -24.27 1.63
N SER A 95 -12.65 -23.29 2.18
CA SER A 95 -13.26 -22.15 2.90
C SER A 95 -13.94 -21.14 1.98
N VAL A 96 -13.61 -21.15 0.68
CA VAL A 96 -14.16 -20.23 -0.31
C VAL A 96 -14.66 -21.04 -1.49
N SER A 97 -15.94 -20.87 -1.83
CA SER A 97 -16.52 -21.52 -3.00
C SER A 97 -15.90 -20.96 -4.30
N GLU A 98 -15.81 -21.76 -5.36
CA GLU A 98 -15.34 -21.25 -6.66
C GLU A 98 -16.24 -20.11 -7.17
N HIS A 99 -17.53 -20.18 -6.84
CA HIS A 99 -18.52 -19.15 -7.14
C HIS A 99 -18.17 -17.82 -6.46
N ASP A 100 -17.92 -17.81 -5.14
CA ASP A 100 -17.59 -16.59 -4.40
C ASP A 100 -16.23 -16.01 -4.79
N ALA A 101 -15.24 -16.87 -5.05
CA ALA A 101 -13.98 -16.44 -5.64
C ALA A 101 -14.21 -15.73 -6.98
N HIS A 102 -15.00 -16.33 -7.87
CA HIS A 102 -15.30 -15.76 -9.19
C HIS A 102 -16.09 -14.44 -9.08
N ARG A 103 -17.06 -14.34 -8.16
CA ARG A 103 -17.81 -13.10 -7.87
C ARG A 103 -16.89 -11.95 -7.48
N ALA A 104 -15.85 -12.24 -6.70
CA ALA A 104 -14.82 -11.28 -6.29
C ALA A 104 -13.75 -11.02 -7.37
N GLY A 105 -13.83 -11.68 -8.53
CA GLY A 105 -12.84 -11.55 -9.61
C GLY A 105 -11.53 -12.30 -9.33
N LEU A 106 -11.57 -13.32 -8.50
CA LEU A 106 -10.43 -14.16 -8.12
C LEU A 106 -10.51 -15.52 -8.82
N LYS A 107 -9.34 -16.11 -9.09
CA LYS A 107 -9.23 -17.52 -9.49
C LYS A 107 -9.77 -18.41 -8.36
N PRO A 108 -10.18 -19.66 -8.63
CA PRO A 108 -10.42 -20.65 -7.57
C PRO A 108 -9.21 -20.77 -6.62
N VAL A 109 -9.45 -20.86 -5.31
CA VAL A 109 -8.37 -20.94 -4.29
C VAL A 109 -7.46 -22.15 -4.52
N SER A 110 -8.00 -23.23 -5.11
CA SER A 110 -7.23 -24.41 -5.55
C SER A 110 -6.10 -24.09 -6.54
N LYS A 111 -6.18 -22.96 -7.24
CA LYS A 111 -5.15 -22.49 -8.19
C LYS A 111 -4.21 -21.45 -7.60
N TRP A 112 -4.47 -20.97 -6.39
CA TRP A 112 -3.62 -19.97 -5.76
C TRP A 112 -2.31 -20.60 -5.32
N GLN A 113 -1.27 -19.79 -5.37
CA GLN A 113 0.02 -20.11 -4.81
C GLN A 113 0.21 -19.17 -3.63
N ALA A 114 0.42 -19.70 -2.43
CA ALA A 114 0.71 -18.90 -1.26
C ALA A 114 2.06 -19.29 -0.66
N TYR A 115 2.75 -18.29 -0.14
CA TYR A 115 4.08 -18.42 0.41
C TYR A 115 4.19 -17.69 1.75
N GLY A 116 5.07 -18.17 2.61
CA GLY A 116 5.54 -17.44 3.78
C GLY A 116 7.05 -17.28 3.72
N LEU A 117 7.62 -16.69 4.77
CA LEU A 117 9.06 -16.63 4.99
C LEU A 117 9.37 -17.33 6.32
N LYS A 118 10.41 -18.16 6.36
CA LYS A 118 10.77 -19.00 7.53
C LYS A 118 10.84 -18.22 8.85
N ASP A 119 11.39 -17.01 8.81
CA ASP A 119 11.64 -16.18 9.99
C ASP A 119 10.45 -15.26 10.35
N TYR A 120 9.36 -15.31 9.58
CA TYR A 120 8.24 -14.36 9.67
C TYR A 120 6.90 -15.10 9.81
N PRO A 121 6.65 -15.79 10.93
CA PRO A 121 5.39 -16.50 11.14
C PRO A 121 4.18 -15.55 11.07
N GLY A 122 3.11 -16.03 10.44
CA GLY A 122 1.89 -15.25 10.19
C GLY A 122 1.96 -14.33 8.95
N PHE A 123 3.11 -14.23 8.29
CA PHE A 123 3.25 -13.55 7.00
C PHE A 123 2.86 -14.50 5.86
N ILE A 124 1.92 -14.06 5.02
CA ILE A 124 1.49 -14.79 3.82
C ILE A 124 1.56 -13.86 2.62
N PHE A 125 2.14 -14.34 1.53
CA PHE A 125 2.21 -13.66 0.24
C PHE A 125 1.53 -14.51 -0.84
N ILE A 126 0.64 -13.91 -1.60
CA ILE A 126 -0.12 -14.55 -2.67
C ILE A 126 0.13 -13.78 -3.96
N PRO A 127 0.93 -14.32 -4.89
CA PRO A 127 1.11 -13.70 -6.20
C PRO A 127 -0.20 -13.68 -6.97
N ASN A 128 -0.45 -12.56 -7.67
CA ASN A 128 -1.65 -12.25 -8.45
C ASN A 128 -2.70 -13.39 -8.61
N PRO A 129 -3.65 -13.51 -7.66
CA PRO A 129 -4.72 -14.50 -7.72
C PRO A 129 -5.93 -14.04 -8.53
N PHE A 130 -5.91 -12.82 -9.10
CA PHE A 130 -7.04 -12.27 -9.85
C PHE A 130 -7.26 -12.99 -11.19
N LEU A 131 -8.52 -13.06 -11.62
CA LEU A 131 -8.87 -13.44 -12.98
C LEU A 131 -8.35 -12.38 -13.97
N PRO A 132 -7.99 -12.76 -15.22
CA PRO A 132 -7.49 -11.81 -16.21
C PRO A 132 -8.44 -10.63 -16.43
N GLY A 133 -7.90 -9.40 -16.37
CA GLY A 133 -8.66 -8.16 -16.53
C GLY A 133 -9.44 -7.67 -15.30
N TYR A 134 -9.67 -8.50 -14.28
CA TYR A 134 -10.46 -8.12 -13.10
C TYR A 134 -9.78 -7.10 -12.19
N GLN A 135 -8.45 -6.96 -12.26
CA GLN A 135 -7.74 -5.90 -11.53
C GLN A 135 -8.22 -4.50 -11.91
N TRP A 136 -8.67 -4.29 -13.16
CA TRP A 136 -9.16 -2.99 -13.63
C TRP A 136 -10.40 -2.51 -12.89
N HIS A 137 -11.25 -3.42 -12.42
CA HIS A 137 -12.38 -3.05 -11.58
C HIS A 137 -11.88 -2.41 -10.29
N TRP A 138 -11.01 -3.10 -9.55
CA TRP A 138 -10.49 -2.61 -8.27
C TRP A 138 -9.69 -1.31 -8.39
N VAL A 139 -8.90 -1.18 -9.46
CA VAL A 139 -8.21 0.08 -9.81
C VAL A 139 -9.22 1.20 -10.03
N LYS A 140 -10.25 0.97 -10.85
CA LYS A 140 -11.31 1.95 -11.10
C LYS A 140 -12.01 2.34 -9.81
N GLN A 141 -12.39 1.37 -8.96
CA GLN A 141 -13.04 1.66 -7.69
C GLN A 141 -12.15 2.58 -6.83
N CYS A 142 -10.85 2.30 -6.72
CA CYS A 142 -9.91 3.13 -5.94
C CYS A 142 -9.77 4.56 -6.48
N LEU A 143 -9.66 4.73 -7.80
CA LEU A 143 -9.38 6.03 -8.39
C LEU A 143 -10.63 6.89 -8.56
N LYS A 144 -11.77 6.25 -8.88
CA LYS A 144 -13.03 6.91 -9.22
C LYS A 144 -14.02 6.98 -8.07
N LEU A 145 -14.30 5.85 -7.41
CA LEU A 145 -15.44 5.74 -6.50
C LEU A 145 -15.02 6.00 -5.06
N TYR A 146 -14.01 5.27 -4.57
CA TYR A 146 -13.59 5.34 -3.18
C TYR A 146 -12.97 6.69 -2.82
N SER A 147 -12.38 7.39 -3.80
CA SER A 147 -11.82 8.73 -3.65
C SER A 147 -12.88 9.83 -3.47
N GLN A 148 -14.15 9.55 -3.72
CA GLN A 148 -15.24 10.50 -3.59
C GLN A 148 -15.82 10.56 -2.18
N LYS A 149 -16.56 11.64 -1.91
CA LYS A 149 -17.41 11.74 -0.72
C LYS A 149 -18.46 10.63 -0.70
N PRO A 150 -18.78 10.08 0.49
CA PRO A 150 -18.48 10.62 1.82
C PRO A 150 -17.11 10.25 2.39
N ASN A 151 -16.29 9.46 1.70
CA ASN A 151 -14.98 9.06 2.22
C ASN A 151 -14.04 10.25 2.42
N VAL A 152 -13.01 10.02 3.24
CA VAL A 152 -12.04 11.05 3.60
C VAL A 152 -10.74 10.80 2.85
N CYS A 153 -10.16 11.85 2.29
CA CYS A 153 -8.90 11.81 1.56
C CYS A 153 -7.99 13.00 1.94
N ASN A 154 -6.73 12.94 1.50
CA ASN A 154 -5.77 13.99 1.80
C ASN A 154 -6.13 15.37 1.22
N LEU A 155 -6.96 15.41 0.17
CA LEU A 155 -7.36 16.66 -0.48
C LEU A 155 -8.31 17.47 0.39
N ASP A 156 -9.06 16.82 1.27
CA ASP A 156 -10.06 17.44 2.16
C ASP A 156 -9.46 18.45 3.13
N LYS A 157 -8.18 18.28 3.51
CA LYS A 157 -7.47 19.21 4.41
C LYS A 157 -7.25 20.59 3.79
N HIS A 158 -7.32 20.69 2.46
CA HIS A 158 -6.96 21.89 1.70
C HIS A 158 -8.07 22.37 0.76
N MET A 159 -9.19 21.65 0.67
CA MET A 159 -10.34 22.02 -0.15
C MET A 159 -11.44 22.62 0.72
N THR A 160 -12.08 23.68 0.24
CA THR A 160 -13.26 24.27 0.90
C THR A 160 -14.46 23.34 0.73
N LYS A 161 -15.40 23.37 1.70
CA LYS A 161 -16.62 22.55 1.66
C LYS A 161 -17.57 22.93 0.51
N GLU A 162 -17.38 24.10 -0.11
CA GLU A 162 -18.29 24.64 -1.12
C GLU A 162 -18.01 24.21 -2.57
N GLU A 163 -16.88 23.54 -2.86
CA GLU A 163 -16.59 23.05 -4.21
C GLU A 163 -16.61 21.51 -4.25
N PRO A 164 -17.78 20.89 -4.53
CA PRO A 164 -17.82 19.50 -4.95
C PRO A 164 -17.21 19.40 -6.34
N GLN A 165 -15.89 19.40 -6.42
CA GLN A 165 -15.20 19.24 -7.69
C GLN A 165 -15.12 17.74 -7.98
N ASP A 166 -15.80 17.31 -9.04
CA ASP A 166 -15.73 15.93 -9.49
C ASP A 166 -14.32 15.64 -10.00
N LEU A 167 -13.52 15.03 -9.11
CA LEU A 167 -12.14 14.61 -9.35
C LEU A 167 -12.02 13.76 -10.62
N TRP A 168 -13.06 12.97 -10.92
CA TRP A 168 -13.09 12.08 -12.07
C TRP A 168 -13.38 12.83 -13.37
N GLU A 169 -14.39 13.72 -13.39
CA GLU A 169 -14.69 14.53 -14.58
C GLU A 169 -13.51 15.43 -14.97
N GLN A 170 -12.84 16.04 -13.99
CA GLN A 170 -11.63 16.82 -14.26
C GLN A 170 -10.54 15.97 -14.91
N SER A 171 -10.36 14.72 -14.47
CA SER A 171 -9.37 13.80 -15.02
C SER A 171 -9.72 13.33 -16.43
N LYS A 172 -11.02 13.13 -16.73
CA LYS A 172 -11.48 12.83 -18.08
C LYS A 172 -11.25 13.99 -19.03
N GLU A 173 -11.57 15.21 -18.61
CA GLU A 173 -11.33 16.42 -19.42
C GLU A 173 -9.83 16.63 -19.67
N PHE A 174 -9.00 16.33 -18.66
CA PHE A 174 -7.55 16.38 -18.77
C PHE A 174 -6.97 15.40 -19.80
N LEU A 175 -7.61 14.24 -20.03
CA LEU A 175 -7.24 13.33 -21.13
C LEU A 175 -7.71 13.84 -22.49
N ARG A 176 -8.85 14.52 -22.55
CA ARG A 176 -9.39 15.10 -23.80
C ARG A 176 -8.52 16.27 -24.28
N CYS A 177 -8.00 17.07 -23.36
CA CYS A 177 -7.08 18.17 -23.62
C CYS A 177 -5.65 17.65 -23.91
N LYS A 178 -5.36 17.35 -25.18
CA LYS A 178 -4.02 16.97 -25.70
C LYS A 178 -3.02 18.15 -25.71
N GLU A 179 -2.82 18.86 -24.61
CA GLU A 179 -1.77 19.89 -24.54
C GLU A 179 -0.41 19.26 -24.21
N VAL A 180 0.35 18.94 -25.26
CA VAL A 180 1.57 18.12 -25.20
C VAL A 180 2.82 18.87 -24.67
N ASN A 181 2.80 20.20 -24.51
CA ASN A 181 4.06 20.97 -24.35
C ASN A 181 4.07 22.09 -23.30
N LYS A 182 3.16 22.10 -22.31
CA LYS A 182 3.25 23.07 -21.18
C LYS A 182 3.47 22.37 -19.85
N ARG A 183 4.34 22.97 -19.03
CA ARG A 183 4.52 22.64 -17.60
C ARG A 183 3.18 22.89 -16.89
N ARG A 184 2.35 21.86 -16.78
CA ARG A 184 0.97 21.96 -16.29
C ARG A 184 0.89 21.71 -14.78
N PRO A 185 -0.08 22.32 -14.10
CA PRO A 185 -0.37 21.97 -12.71
C PRO A 185 -0.87 20.53 -12.63
N ARG A 186 -0.53 19.84 -11.54
CA ARG A 186 -1.04 18.48 -11.27
C ARG A 186 -2.57 18.50 -11.12
N SER A 187 -3.25 17.56 -11.77
CA SER A 187 -4.69 17.31 -11.59
C SER A 187 -5.01 16.89 -10.13
N LEU A 188 -6.28 16.89 -9.75
CA LEU A 188 -6.69 16.42 -8.42
C LEU A 188 -6.36 14.94 -8.21
N LEU A 189 -6.56 14.10 -9.23
CA LEU A 189 -6.15 12.70 -9.20
C LEU A 189 -4.62 12.57 -9.04
N GLU A 190 -3.84 13.44 -9.68
CA GLU A 190 -2.38 13.51 -9.53
C GLU A 190 -1.91 14.06 -8.15
N LYS A 191 -2.82 14.60 -7.34
CA LYS A 191 -2.56 15.10 -5.99
C LYS A 191 -3.08 14.15 -4.90
N LEU A 192 -3.89 13.15 -5.25
CA LEU A 192 -4.43 12.18 -4.32
C LEU A 192 -3.31 11.31 -3.76
N ARG A 193 -3.17 11.20 -2.44
CA ARG A 193 -2.11 10.47 -1.72
C ARG A 193 -2.68 9.36 -0.85
N TRP A 194 -3.80 9.60 -0.19
CA TRP A 194 -4.48 8.59 0.61
C TRP A 194 -5.99 8.81 0.65
N VAL A 195 -6.73 7.72 0.88
CA VAL A 195 -8.16 7.68 1.18
C VAL A 195 -8.37 6.74 2.36
N THR A 196 -9.27 7.06 3.29
CA THR A 196 -9.71 6.17 4.36
C THR A 196 -11.17 5.74 4.17
N LEU A 197 -11.49 4.50 4.53
CA LEU A 197 -12.79 3.84 4.36
C LEU A 197 -13.21 3.21 5.69
N GLY A 198 -14.53 3.13 5.96
CA GLY A 198 -14.98 2.51 7.21
C GLY A 198 -14.74 3.43 8.40
N TYR A 199 -14.20 2.88 9.49
CA TYR A 199 -13.64 3.70 10.57
C TYR A 199 -12.43 4.47 10.06
N HIS A 200 -12.52 5.80 10.05
CA HIS A 200 -11.47 6.64 9.51
C HIS A 200 -10.30 6.74 10.48
N TYR A 201 -9.12 6.39 9.99
CA TYR A 201 -7.89 6.59 10.74
C TYR A 201 -7.58 8.08 10.89
N ASP A 202 -7.44 8.53 12.13
CA ASP A 202 -7.03 9.89 12.43
C ASP A 202 -5.50 9.98 12.51
N TRP A 203 -4.91 10.74 11.58
CA TRP A 203 -3.46 10.85 11.43
C TRP A 203 -2.77 11.58 12.60
N ASP A 204 -3.51 12.40 13.35
CA ASP A 204 -2.97 13.25 14.41
C ASP A 204 -2.98 12.50 15.75
N SER A 205 -4.13 11.93 16.11
CA SER A 205 -4.32 11.10 17.31
C SER A 205 -3.82 9.66 17.16
N LYS A 206 -3.64 9.18 15.93
CA LYS A 206 -3.20 7.82 15.57
C LYS A 206 -4.15 6.71 16.07
N LYS A 207 -5.44 7.01 16.13
CA LYS A 207 -6.50 6.11 16.62
C LYS A 207 -7.67 6.05 15.63
N TYR A 208 -8.50 5.02 15.80
CA TYR A 208 -9.83 4.94 15.22
C TYR A 208 -10.87 5.37 16.27
N SER A 209 -12.02 5.87 15.83
CA SER A 209 -13.16 6.20 16.70
C SER A 209 -14.48 5.83 16.03
N ALA A 210 -15.52 5.67 16.85
CA ALA A 210 -16.89 5.46 16.35
C ALA A 210 -17.47 6.70 15.67
N ASP A 211 -17.04 7.90 16.09
CA ASP A 211 -17.59 9.19 15.64
C ASP A 211 -17.20 9.53 14.19
N HIS A 212 -16.14 8.91 13.67
CA HIS A 212 -15.64 9.18 12.33
C HIS A 212 -15.71 7.92 11.47
N TYR A 213 -16.90 7.66 10.93
CA TYR A 213 -17.21 6.45 10.17
C TYR A 213 -17.99 6.76 8.88
N THR A 214 -17.62 6.08 7.78
CA THR A 214 -18.48 5.90 6.61
C THR A 214 -18.73 4.41 6.37
N PRO A 215 -19.87 4.02 5.78
CA PRO A 215 -20.11 2.62 5.41
C PRO A 215 -18.96 2.06 4.56
N PHE A 216 -18.36 0.96 5.02
CA PHE A 216 -17.27 0.32 4.30
C PHE A 216 -17.78 -0.24 2.96
N PRO A 217 -17.07 -0.05 1.82
CA PRO A 217 -17.53 -0.55 0.52
C PRO A 217 -17.73 -2.07 0.51
N SER A 218 -18.96 -2.50 0.22
CA SER A 218 -19.36 -3.90 0.35
C SER A 218 -18.67 -4.85 -0.63
N ASP A 219 -18.32 -4.35 -1.82
CA ASP A 219 -17.50 -5.06 -2.81
C ASP A 219 -16.08 -5.34 -2.27
N LEU A 220 -15.41 -4.32 -1.71
CA LEU A 220 -14.09 -4.49 -1.10
C LEU A 220 -14.15 -5.34 0.18
N ALA A 221 -15.23 -5.24 0.97
CA ALA A 221 -15.44 -6.09 2.14
C ALA A 221 -15.52 -7.56 1.71
N PHE A 222 -16.36 -7.86 0.71
CA PHE A 222 -16.52 -9.20 0.18
C PHE A 222 -15.19 -9.77 -0.35
N LEU A 223 -14.42 -9.00 -1.14
CA LEU A 223 -13.08 -9.40 -1.60
C LEU A 223 -12.17 -9.75 -0.42
N SER A 224 -12.13 -8.88 0.59
CA SER A 224 -11.25 -9.02 1.76
C SER A 224 -11.62 -10.24 2.59
N GLU A 225 -12.91 -10.48 2.78
CA GLU A 225 -13.44 -11.66 3.48
C GLU A 225 -13.07 -12.96 2.75
N GLN A 226 -13.15 -13.01 1.42
CA GLN A 226 -12.76 -14.20 0.66
C GLN A 226 -11.27 -14.51 0.83
N VAL A 227 -10.42 -13.48 0.71
CA VAL A 227 -8.98 -13.63 0.89
C VAL A 227 -8.64 -14.05 2.32
N ALA A 228 -9.26 -13.42 3.33
CA ALA A 228 -9.06 -13.77 4.72
C ALA A 228 -9.49 -15.23 5.01
N ALA A 229 -10.65 -15.65 4.51
CA ALA A 229 -11.17 -17.01 4.68
C ALA A 229 -10.26 -18.07 4.02
N ALA A 230 -9.73 -17.78 2.82
CA ALA A 230 -8.76 -18.65 2.13
C ALA A 230 -7.45 -18.81 2.94
N CYS A 231 -7.05 -17.77 3.67
CA CYS A 231 -5.89 -17.78 4.56
C CYS A 231 -6.17 -18.31 5.98
N GLY A 232 -7.38 -18.84 6.24
CA GLY A 232 -7.75 -19.42 7.53
C GLY A 232 -8.34 -18.46 8.56
N PHE A 233 -8.65 -17.23 8.17
CA PHE A 233 -9.27 -16.21 9.03
C PHE A 233 -10.76 -16.06 8.72
N GLN A 234 -11.53 -17.13 8.95
CA GLN A 234 -12.99 -17.10 8.84
C GLN A 234 -13.58 -16.08 9.83
N GLY A 235 -14.64 -15.38 9.42
CA GLY A 235 -15.28 -14.35 10.22
C GLY A 235 -14.47 -13.05 10.37
N PHE A 236 -13.45 -12.83 9.53
CA PHE A 236 -12.84 -11.51 9.37
C PHE A 236 -13.90 -10.49 8.92
N ARG A 237 -13.86 -9.28 9.49
CA ARG A 237 -14.75 -8.18 9.11
C ARG A 237 -13.92 -7.01 8.57
N ALA A 238 -14.23 -6.56 7.37
CA ALA A 238 -13.61 -5.37 6.80
C ALA A 238 -14.24 -4.10 7.40
N GLU A 239 -13.53 -3.46 8.33
CA GLU A 239 -14.06 -2.37 9.13
C GLU A 239 -13.32 -1.05 8.92
N ALA A 240 -12.04 -1.10 8.58
CA ALA A 240 -11.24 0.05 8.22
C ALA A 240 -10.36 -0.23 7.01
N GLY A 241 -10.28 0.76 6.11
CA GLY A 241 -9.49 0.71 4.89
C GLY A 241 -8.61 1.93 4.76
N ILE A 242 -7.37 1.74 4.33
CA ILE A 242 -6.48 2.82 3.90
C ILE A 242 -6.02 2.53 2.48
N LEU A 243 -6.39 3.38 1.54
CA LEU A 243 -5.89 3.35 0.18
C LEU A 243 -4.71 4.32 0.08
N ASN A 244 -3.58 3.85 -0.42
CA ASN A 244 -2.41 4.69 -0.65
C ASN A 244 -2.10 4.77 -2.15
N TYR A 245 -1.82 5.99 -2.61
CA TYR A 245 -1.55 6.30 -4.01
C TYR A 245 -0.10 6.77 -4.13
N TYR A 246 0.73 5.96 -4.77
CA TYR A 246 2.17 6.20 -4.90
C TYR A 246 2.52 6.55 -6.35
N TYR A 247 3.39 7.53 -6.54
CA TYR A 247 4.12 7.77 -7.80
C TYR A 247 5.51 7.14 -7.73
N LEU A 248 6.25 7.18 -8.84
CA LEU A 248 7.61 6.63 -8.94
C LEU A 248 8.59 7.19 -7.90
N ASP A 249 8.40 8.45 -7.46
CA ASP A 249 9.23 9.12 -6.45
C ASP A 249 8.71 8.94 -5.01
N SER A 250 7.55 8.32 -4.85
CA SER A 250 6.91 8.16 -3.55
C SER A 250 7.58 7.06 -2.74
N THR A 251 7.60 7.23 -1.42
CA THR A 251 8.12 6.24 -0.47
C THR A 251 7.20 6.14 0.73
N LEU A 252 7.21 4.99 1.40
CA LEU A 252 6.59 4.81 2.71
C LEU A 252 7.67 4.46 3.71
N GLY A 253 7.86 5.33 4.71
CA GLY A 253 8.90 5.17 5.73
C GLY A 253 8.69 3.95 6.63
N ILE A 254 9.71 3.64 7.42
CA ILE A 254 9.70 2.51 8.36
C ILE A 254 8.70 2.78 9.47
N HIS A 255 7.68 1.92 9.60
CA HIS A 255 6.61 2.02 10.59
C HIS A 255 6.10 0.62 11.00
N VAL A 256 5.24 0.61 12.04
CA VAL A 256 4.49 -0.56 12.49
C VAL A 256 3.04 -0.13 12.64
N ASP A 257 2.10 -0.97 12.21
CA ASP A 257 0.67 -0.73 12.38
C ASP A 257 0.21 -1.24 13.75
N ARG A 258 -0.23 -0.32 14.62
CA ARG A 258 -0.58 -0.60 16.03
C ARG A 258 -1.89 0.05 16.48
N SER A 259 -2.67 0.55 15.54
CA SER A 259 -3.79 1.46 15.86
C SER A 259 -5.11 0.73 16.05
N GLU A 260 -5.20 -0.50 15.57
CA GLU A 260 -6.31 -1.42 15.80
C GLU A 260 -6.32 -1.93 17.24
N LEU A 261 -7.51 -2.22 17.79
CA LEU A 261 -7.63 -2.76 19.15
C LEU A 261 -7.35 -4.26 19.19
N ASP A 262 -7.75 -4.98 18.14
CA ASP A 262 -7.54 -6.43 18.02
C ASP A 262 -6.42 -6.77 17.00
N HIS A 263 -5.25 -7.14 17.51
CA HIS A 263 -4.12 -7.57 16.69
C HIS A 263 -4.18 -9.06 16.29
N SER A 264 -5.16 -9.84 16.77
CA SER A 264 -5.33 -11.24 16.38
C SER A 264 -5.83 -11.37 14.93
N ARG A 265 -6.47 -10.32 14.42
CA ARG A 265 -7.04 -10.28 13.06
C ARG A 265 -6.01 -9.89 12.01
N PRO A 266 -6.09 -10.48 10.81
CA PRO A 266 -5.14 -10.20 9.76
C PRO A 266 -5.27 -8.76 9.25
N LEU A 267 -4.17 -8.23 8.74
CA LEU A 267 -4.13 -7.07 7.87
C LEU A 267 -3.92 -7.57 6.45
N LEU A 268 -4.82 -7.18 5.54
CA LEU A 268 -4.73 -7.53 4.14
C LEU A 268 -4.22 -6.33 3.36
N SER A 269 -3.24 -6.52 2.49
CA SER A 269 -2.68 -5.47 1.64
C SER A 269 -2.64 -5.91 0.18
N PHE A 270 -3.33 -5.18 -0.67
CA PHE A 270 -3.48 -5.43 -2.11
C PHE A 270 -2.65 -4.41 -2.89
N SER A 271 -2.02 -4.82 -3.99
CA SER A 271 -1.17 -3.94 -4.80
C SER A 271 -1.62 -3.94 -6.27
N PHE A 272 -1.73 -2.78 -6.89
CA PHE A 272 -2.05 -2.64 -8.32
C PHE A 272 -1.17 -1.59 -9.01
N GLY A 273 -0.86 -1.80 -10.29
CA GLY A 273 -0.04 -0.90 -11.09
C GLY A 273 1.45 -1.22 -11.01
N GLN A 274 2.29 -0.18 -10.98
CA GLN A 274 3.74 -0.36 -10.98
C GLN A 274 4.23 -1.19 -9.79
N SER A 275 5.29 -1.98 -10.02
CA SER A 275 5.86 -2.84 -8.98
C SER A 275 6.52 -2.01 -7.88
N ALA A 276 6.54 -2.53 -6.66
CA ALA A 276 7.26 -1.91 -5.55
C ALA A 276 8.28 -2.86 -4.92
N ILE A 277 9.28 -2.30 -4.25
CA ILE A 277 10.10 -3.03 -3.28
C ILE A 277 9.46 -2.82 -1.91
N PHE A 278 9.15 -3.92 -1.23
CA PHE A 278 8.67 -3.95 0.15
C PHE A 278 9.76 -4.51 1.07
N LEU A 279 9.92 -3.89 2.24
CA LEU A 279 10.87 -4.31 3.27
C LEU A 279 10.10 -4.80 4.48
N LEU A 280 10.34 -6.04 4.90
CA LEU A 280 9.79 -6.64 6.12
C LEU A 280 10.93 -6.88 7.14
N GLY A 281 10.96 -6.08 8.20
CA GLY A 281 11.95 -6.17 9.27
C GLY A 281 11.45 -6.91 10.50
N GLY A 282 12.15 -6.71 11.61
CA GLY A 282 11.85 -7.33 12.89
C GLY A 282 10.89 -6.52 13.76
N ILE A 283 10.75 -6.98 15.01
CA ILE A 283 10.03 -6.25 16.06
C ILE A 283 10.81 -4.97 16.40
N LYS A 284 12.14 -5.07 16.47
CA LYS A 284 13.00 -3.91 16.62
C LYS A 284 13.32 -3.31 15.26
N ARG A 285 13.43 -1.98 15.25
CA ARG A 285 13.63 -1.21 14.01
C ARG A 285 15.01 -1.42 13.40
N ASP A 286 16.00 -1.81 14.20
CA ASP A 286 17.39 -2.00 13.81
C ASP A 286 17.68 -3.39 13.21
N GLU A 287 16.74 -4.32 13.29
CA GLU A 287 16.84 -5.63 12.63
C GLU A 287 16.78 -5.48 11.10
N ALA A 288 17.69 -6.16 10.39
CA ALA A 288 17.80 -6.08 8.95
C ALA A 288 16.55 -6.66 8.25
N PRO A 289 15.86 -5.90 7.37
CA PRO A 289 14.67 -6.38 6.68
C PRO A 289 14.98 -7.34 5.53
N THR A 290 14.02 -8.23 5.26
CA THR A 290 13.96 -8.99 4.01
C THR A 290 13.26 -8.15 2.94
N ALA A 291 13.87 -8.02 1.77
CA ALA A 291 13.31 -7.30 0.63
C ALA A 291 12.54 -8.24 -0.30
N MET A 292 11.39 -7.78 -0.80
CA MET A 292 10.57 -8.53 -1.76
C MET A 292 9.87 -7.60 -2.75
N PHE A 293 9.56 -8.12 -3.92
CA PHE A 293 8.73 -7.41 -4.88
C PHE A 293 7.24 -7.49 -4.50
N MET A 294 6.51 -6.43 -4.82
CA MET A 294 5.05 -6.37 -4.83
C MET A 294 4.62 -6.00 -6.25
N HIS A 295 4.18 -6.98 -7.04
CA HIS A 295 3.70 -6.78 -8.40
C HIS A 295 2.20 -6.44 -8.42
N SER A 296 1.67 -6.14 -9.61
CA SER A 296 0.24 -5.85 -9.78
C SER A 296 -0.62 -7.10 -9.61
N GLY A 297 -1.56 -7.03 -8.67
CA GLY A 297 -2.44 -8.11 -8.23
C GLY A 297 -1.93 -8.86 -7.01
N ASP A 298 -0.70 -8.63 -6.56
CA ASP A 298 -0.17 -9.34 -5.40
C ASP A 298 -0.90 -8.94 -4.12
N ILE A 299 -1.07 -9.93 -3.25
CA ILE A 299 -1.75 -9.78 -1.96
C ILE A 299 -0.79 -10.22 -0.85
N MET A 300 -0.63 -9.35 0.14
CA MET A 300 0.09 -9.63 1.37
C MET A 300 -0.92 -9.74 2.52
N VAL A 301 -0.79 -10.76 3.35
CA VAL A 301 -1.57 -10.93 4.58
C VAL A 301 -0.59 -11.00 5.74
N MET A 302 -0.71 -10.04 6.67
CA MET A 302 0.05 -10.02 7.90
C MET A 302 -0.88 -10.46 9.03
N SER A 303 -0.49 -11.46 9.81
CA SER A 303 -1.26 -11.97 10.95
C SER A 303 -0.34 -12.37 12.10
N GLY A 304 -0.87 -12.48 13.32
CA GLY A 304 -0.11 -12.92 14.49
C GLY A 304 1.20 -12.15 14.69
N PHE A 305 2.34 -12.86 14.73
CA PHE A 305 3.65 -12.26 14.93
C PHE A 305 4.01 -11.19 13.88
N SER A 306 3.71 -11.48 12.60
CA SER A 306 4.03 -10.56 11.49
C SER A 306 3.31 -9.20 11.57
N ARG A 307 2.18 -9.10 12.28
CA ARG A 307 1.39 -7.86 12.38
C ARG A 307 2.11 -6.68 13.01
N LEU A 308 3.06 -6.95 13.90
CA LEU A 308 3.75 -5.94 14.68
C LEU A 308 5.20 -5.73 14.23
N LEU A 309 5.52 -6.17 13.01
CA LEU A 309 6.84 -6.01 12.42
C LEU A 309 7.00 -4.66 11.73
N ASN A 310 8.21 -4.12 11.84
CA ASN A 310 8.58 -2.91 11.11
C ASN A 310 8.58 -3.21 9.62
N HIS A 311 7.98 -2.32 8.83
CA HIS A 311 7.96 -2.47 7.39
C HIS A 311 7.99 -1.12 6.67
N ALA A 312 8.37 -1.15 5.39
CA ALA A 312 8.53 0.04 4.57
C ALA A 312 8.36 -0.26 3.08
N VAL A 313 8.09 0.79 2.29
CA VAL A 313 8.12 0.75 0.82
C VAL A 313 9.15 1.78 0.35
N PRO A 314 10.44 1.41 0.22
CA PRO A 314 11.49 2.35 -0.18
C PRO A 314 11.38 2.82 -1.63
N ARG A 315 10.70 2.06 -2.50
CA ARG A 315 10.72 2.34 -3.94
C ARG A 315 9.51 1.80 -4.69
N ILE A 316 8.98 2.62 -5.59
CA ILE A 316 8.15 2.20 -6.71
C ILE A 316 9.03 2.11 -7.96
N LEU A 317 9.02 0.97 -8.64
CA LEU A 317 9.84 0.69 -9.80
C LEU A 317 9.11 1.16 -11.06
N PRO A 318 9.76 1.90 -11.96
CA PRO A 318 9.19 2.16 -13.28
C PRO A 318 9.04 0.85 -14.05
N ASN A 319 8.17 0.85 -15.06
CA ASN A 319 8.07 -0.28 -15.97
C ASN A 319 9.41 -0.46 -16.70
N PRO A 320 9.88 -1.70 -16.95
CA PRO A 320 11.13 -1.94 -17.67
C PRO A 320 11.22 -1.26 -19.04
N GLU A 321 10.08 -1.06 -19.71
CA GLU A 321 9.98 -0.39 -21.01
C GLU A 321 9.70 1.12 -20.89
N GLY A 322 9.77 1.69 -19.68
CA GLY A 322 9.53 3.11 -19.39
C GLY A 322 8.16 3.37 -18.77
N GLU A 323 7.23 3.95 -19.53
CA GLU A 323 5.87 4.29 -19.07
C GLU A 323 4.83 3.24 -19.50
N GLY A 324 5.20 1.96 -19.42
CA GLY A 324 4.33 0.83 -19.74
C GLY A 324 3.42 0.40 -18.57
N LEU A 325 2.43 -0.42 -18.88
CA LEU A 325 1.64 -1.16 -17.87
C LEU A 325 2.24 -2.55 -17.65
N PRO A 326 2.13 -3.13 -16.45
CA PRO A 326 2.40 -4.56 -16.25
C PRO A 326 1.54 -5.45 -17.17
N HIS A 327 2.10 -6.57 -17.64
CA HIS A 327 1.41 -7.47 -18.58
C HIS A 327 0.05 -7.98 -18.08
N CYS A 328 -0.10 -8.23 -16.78
CA CYS A 328 -1.37 -8.65 -16.19
C CYS A 328 -2.50 -7.60 -16.27
N LEU A 329 -2.18 -6.34 -16.60
CA LEU A 329 -3.11 -5.25 -16.83
C LEU A 329 -3.37 -4.98 -18.33
N GLU A 330 -2.68 -5.66 -19.25
CA GLU A 330 -2.97 -5.52 -20.69
C GLU A 330 -4.30 -6.17 -21.08
N THR A 331 -4.72 -7.20 -20.33
CA THR A 331 -5.99 -7.87 -20.57
C THR A 331 -7.15 -6.97 -20.13
N PRO A 332 -8.13 -6.67 -21.01
CA PRO A 332 -9.32 -5.91 -20.63
C PRO A 332 -10.24 -6.74 -19.73
N LEU A 333 -11.10 -6.07 -18.99
CA LEU A 333 -12.17 -6.74 -18.25
C LEU A 333 -13.12 -7.47 -19.22
N PRO A 334 -13.58 -8.70 -18.93
CA PRO A 334 -14.51 -9.42 -19.80
C PRO A 334 -15.79 -8.63 -20.07
N ALA A 335 -16.29 -8.71 -21.31
CA ALA A 335 -17.50 -8.00 -21.72
C ALA A 335 -18.77 -8.52 -21.03
N VAL A 336 -18.80 -9.82 -20.70
CA VAL A 336 -19.90 -10.47 -19.99
C VAL A 336 -19.40 -10.88 -18.61
N LEU A 337 -19.98 -10.28 -17.58
CA LEU A 337 -19.73 -10.61 -16.18
C LEU A 337 -20.89 -11.45 -15.63
N PRO A 338 -20.67 -12.28 -14.60
CA PRO A 338 -21.75 -12.94 -13.87
C PRO A 338 -22.72 -11.90 -13.31
N LYS A 339 -24.02 -12.22 -13.29
CA LYS A 339 -25.07 -11.29 -12.84
C LYS A 339 -24.92 -10.88 -11.36
N ASP A 340 -24.29 -11.72 -10.57
CA ASP A 340 -24.11 -11.59 -9.12
C ASP A 340 -22.67 -11.26 -8.71
N ALA A 341 -21.80 -10.96 -9.70
CA ALA A 341 -20.44 -10.49 -9.43
C ALA A 341 -20.48 -9.12 -8.75
N VAL A 342 -19.59 -8.91 -7.78
CA VAL A 342 -19.37 -7.57 -7.21
C VAL A 342 -18.62 -6.69 -8.22
N VAL A 343 -17.87 -7.33 -9.11
CA VAL A 343 -17.11 -6.70 -10.19
C VAL A 343 -18.07 -6.09 -11.21
N GLN A 344 -17.90 -4.80 -11.47
CA GLN A 344 -18.70 -4.02 -12.41
C GLN A 344 -17.93 -3.71 -13.71
N PRO A 345 -18.62 -3.57 -14.85
CA PRO A 345 -18.01 -3.17 -16.11
C PRO A 345 -17.19 -1.87 -15.99
N CYS A 346 -16.19 -1.73 -16.85
CA CYS A 346 -15.37 -0.53 -16.97
C CYS A 346 -15.59 0.09 -18.35
N SER A 347 -16.02 1.35 -18.40
CA SER A 347 -16.15 2.05 -19.69
C SER A 347 -14.76 2.29 -20.28
N VAL A 348 -14.68 2.45 -21.61
CA VAL A 348 -13.41 2.74 -22.29
C VAL A 348 -12.81 4.05 -21.78
N GLU A 349 -13.63 5.08 -21.53
CA GLU A 349 -13.16 6.35 -20.97
C GLU A 349 -12.59 6.17 -19.55
N ASP A 350 -13.28 5.44 -18.68
CA ASP A 350 -12.81 5.19 -17.31
C ASP A 350 -11.50 4.39 -17.33
N TRP A 351 -11.41 3.37 -18.20
CA TRP A 351 -10.20 2.58 -18.39
C TRP A 351 -9.03 3.42 -18.88
N GLN A 352 -9.25 4.35 -19.81
CA GLN A 352 -8.19 5.25 -20.30
C GLN A 352 -7.59 6.12 -19.18
N VAL A 353 -8.43 6.65 -18.28
CA VAL A 353 -7.97 7.39 -17.08
C VAL A 353 -7.15 6.49 -16.18
N CYS A 354 -7.67 5.30 -15.85
CA CYS A 354 -6.97 4.33 -15.01
C CYS A 354 -5.62 3.91 -15.60
N ALA A 355 -5.61 3.56 -16.88
CA ALA A 355 -4.42 3.13 -17.61
C ALA A 355 -3.37 4.23 -17.67
N SER A 356 -3.77 5.45 -18.03
CA SER A 356 -2.86 6.60 -18.06
C SER A 356 -2.23 6.86 -16.69
N TYR A 357 -3.05 6.80 -15.62
CA TYR A 357 -2.58 6.98 -14.25
C TYR A 357 -1.58 5.90 -13.80
N LEU A 358 -1.88 4.61 -14.07
CA LEU A 358 -1.06 3.49 -13.60
C LEU A 358 0.27 3.32 -14.33
N ARG A 359 0.51 3.99 -15.46
CA ARG A 359 1.82 3.97 -16.14
C ARG A 359 2.96 4.47 -15.25
N THR A 360 2.67 5.37 -14.32
CA THR A 360 3.66 5.98 -13.42
C THR A 360 3.26 5.90 -11.94
N ALA A 361 2.27 5.06 -11.62
CA ALA A 361 1.72 4.97 -10.28
C ALA A 361 1.48 3.53 -9.81
N ARG A 362 1.44 3.38 -8.49
CA ARG A 362 0.99 2.20 -7.78
C ARG A 362 -0.14 2.57 -6.83
N VAL A 363 -1.18 1.77 -6.80
CA VAL A 363 -2.27 1.85 -5.83
C VAL A 363 -2.13 0.69 -4.85
N ASN A 364 -2.30 0.98 -3.57
CA ASN A 364 -2.31 -0.01 -2.51
C ASN A 364 -3.62 0.11 -1.72
N MET A 365 -4.26 -1.01 -1.42
CA MET A 365 -5.40 -1.07 -0.50
C MET A 365 -4.98 -1.85 0.73
N THR A 366 -5.16 -1.29 1.92
CA THR A 366 -4.94 -2.02 3.17
C THR A 366 -6.26 -2.10 3.93
N VAL A 367 -6.70 -3.32 4.26
CA VAL A 367 -7.98 -3.60 4.93
C VAL A 367 -7.74 -4.29 6.27
N ARG A 368 -8.47 -3.85 7.29
CA ARG A 368 -8.30 -4.24 8.68
C ARG A 368 -9.66 -4.45 9.35
N GLN A 369 -9.65 -5.30 10.36
CA GLN A 369 -10.66 -5.34 11.40
C GLN A 369 -10.15 -4.50 12.58
N VAL A 370 -10.96 -3.58 13.10
CA VAL A 370 -10.54 -2.64 14.16
C VAL A 370 -10.97 -3.16 15.52
N LEU A 371 -12.19 -3.70 15.59
CA LEU A 371 -12.83 -4.17 16.81
C LEU A 371 -12.80 -5.70 16.89
N ALA A 372 -12.66 -6.26 18.09
CA ALA A 372 -12.97 -7.67 18.30
C ALA A 372 -14.47 -7.93 18.07
N THR A 373 -14.87 -9.17 17.79
CA THR A 373 -16.24 -9.52 17.34
C THR A 373 -17.36 -9.04 18.26
N ASP A 374 -17.09 -8.92 19.56
CA ASP A 374 -18.03 -8.50 20.60
C ASP A 374 -17.56 -7.24 21.36
N GLN A 375 -16.70 -6.43 20.73
CA GLN A 375 -16.14 -5.24 21.33
C GLN A 375 -16.66 -3.99 20.61
N ASP A 376 -17.08 -2.99 21.39
CA ASP A 376 -17.33 -1.64 20.91
C ASP A 376 -16.18 -0.70 21.26
N PHE A 377 -16.14 0.47 20.63
CA PHE A 377 -15.24 1.53 21.07
C PHE A 377 -15.55 1.92 22.52
N PRO A 378 -14.53 2.11 23.38
CA PRO A 378 -14.74 2.59 24.73
C PRO A 378 -15.52 3.91 24.71
N LEU A 379 -16.58 4.01 25.51
CA LEU A 379 -17.24 5.28 25.75
C LEU A 379 -16.25 6.20 26.44
N GLU A 380 -15.92 7.34 25.86
CA GLU A 380 -15.17 8.36 26.60
C GLU A 380 -16.03 8.81 27.78
N PRO A 381 -15.47 8.91 29.00
CA PRO A 381 -16.22 9.42 30.13
C PRO A 381 -16.68 10.83 29.78
N MET A 382 -18.00 11.06 29.77
CA MET A 382 -18.53 12.42 29.75
C MET A 382 -17.88 13.15 30.91
N GLU A 383 -16.99 14.11 30.61
CA GLU A 383 -16.64 15.11 31.60
C GLU A 383 -17.97 15.77 32.01
N GLU A 384 -18.44 15.46 33.21
CA GLU A 384 -19.45 16.24 33.88
C GLU A 384 -18.92 17.67 33.88
N GLN A 385 -19.46 18.51 32.98
CA GLN A 385 -19.38 19.94 33.15
C GLN A 385 -19.93 20.20 34.55
N LYS A 386 -19.02 20.45 35.50
CA LYS A 386 -19.34 21.08 36.77
C LYS A 386 -20.10 22.35 36.41
N ARG A 387 -21.42 22.26 36.46
CA ARG A 387 -22.27 23.43 36.60
C ARG A 387 -21.83 24.02 37.93
N ASP A 388 -21.12 25.14 37.87
CA ASP A 388 -21.00 26.03 39.00
C ASP A 388 -22.43 26.38 39.43
N VAL A 389 -22.90 25.72 40.49
CA VAL A 389 -24.04 26.18 41.25
C VAL A 389 -23.51 27.33 42.09
N THR A 390 -23.48 28.53 41.51
CA THR A 390 -23.38 29.74 42.30
C THR A 390 -24.71 29.92 43.02
N THR A 391 -24.65 29.68 44.33
CA THR A 391 -25.65 30.08 45.32
C THR A 391 -25.99 31.55 45.16
N GLU A 392 -27.30 31.80 45.10
CA GLU A 392 -28.07 32.95 45.59
C GLU A 392 -27.27 34.19 46.02
N ASP A 393 -27.51 35.31 45.33
CA ASP A 393 -27.61 36.61 46.01
C ASP A 393 -28.67 37.48 45.34
N PHE A 394 -29.62 37.89 46.18
CA PHE A 394 -30.71 38.82 45.91
C PHE A 394 -30.18 40.23 45.64
N CYS A 395 -30.83 40.96 44.72
CA CYS A 395 -31.44 42.28 44.91
C CYS A 395 -31.50 43.09 43.61
N HIS A 396 -32.73 43.34 43.15
CA HIS A 396 -33.06 44.47 42.29
C HIS A 396 -32.84 45.80 43.03
N PRO A 397 -32.48 46.87 42.29
CA PRO A 397 -33.01 48.17 42.62
C PRO A 397 -33.66 48.82 41.38
N ASP A 398 -34.92 49.20 41.54
CA ASP A 398 -35.54 50.24 40.73
C ASP A 398 -35.07 51.62 41.18
N ASP A 399 -35.02 52.51 40.19
CA ASP A 399 -35.42 53.92 40.22
C ASP A 399 -34.38 55.06 40.19
N GLN A 400 -34.65 55.97 39.23
CA GLN A 400 -34.37 57.41 39.15
C GLN A 400 -33.00 57.96 38.66
N ASN A 401 -33.03 58.39 37.39
CA ASN A 401 -32.96 59.80 36.95
C ASN A 401 -31.99 60.75 37.70
N SER A 402 -30.91 61.22 37.05
CA SER A 402 -30.52 62.65 37.01
C SER A 402 -29.18 62.91 36.32
N GLN A 403 -29.13 64.09 35.70
CA GLN A 403 -28.04 64.67 34.92
C GLN A 403 -26.85 65.15 35.79
N VAL A 404 -25.74 65.49 35.11
CA VAL A 404 -24.82 66.63 35.36
C VAL A 404 -23.38 66.30 35.78
N LYS A 405 -22.48 66.60 34.82
CA LYS A 405 -21.14 67.25 34.86
C LYS A 405 -20.19 67.10 36.07
N ARG A 406 -18.94 66.80 35.69
CA ARG A 406 -17.63 67.35 36.13
C ARG A 406 -17.28 67.26 37.63
N ALA A 407 -16.15 66.59 37.92
CA ALA A 407 -14.90 67.27 38.30
C ALA A 407 -13.72 66.27 38.37
N ARG A 408 -12.56 66.72 37.88
CA ARG A 408 -11.22 66.17 38.15
C ARG A 408 -10.82 66.45 39.60
N LEU A 409 -9.93 65.62 40.15
CA LEU A 409 -8.70 65.95 40.92
C LEU A 409 -8.13 64.59 41.41
N ASN A 410 -7.08 64.05 40.80
CA ASN A 410 -5.65 64.28 41.02
C ASN A 410 -5.08 63.81 42.39
N LEU A 411 -4.01 63.00 42.26
CA LEU A 411 -2.68 63.09 42.88
C LEU A 411 -2.25 62.04 43.93
N ASP A 412 -1.01 61.59 43.65
CA ASP A 412 0.07 61.05 44.48
C ASP A 412 -0.01 59.56 44.87
N SER A 413 1.00 58.70 44.61
CA SER A 413 2.43 58.89 44.29
C SER A 413 2.95 57.84 43.30
#